data_AF-Q5C0D0-F1
#
_entry.id   AF-Q5C0D0-F1
#
_cell.length_a   1.000
_cell.length_b   1.000
_cell.length_c   1.000
_cell.angle_alpha   90.00
_cell.angle_beta   90.00
_cell.angle_gamma   90.00
#
_symmetry.space_group_name_H-M   'P 1'
#
loop_
_entity.id
_entity.type
_entity.pdbx_description
1 polymer ?
#
loop_
_entity_poly.entity_id
_entity_poly.type
_entity_poly.pdbx_seq_one_letter_code
_entity_poly.pdbx_strand_id
1 'polypeptide(L)'
;HKKFVAIVLTANISVGFMSALNLNILANQDNVWGIALLISGILMACLVIRYGPMKYRRCIVNEFGIDDWNLPKLWTFAITILVPLQGVILISWWFYDMVVSDSHWYKLTFESVTTLCVEWIILLTTLIVINVVAIRRKWSIFPVAKTYGNNPYELDFLKSFTEL
;
A
#
# COMPACT_ATOMS: atom_id res chain seq x y z
N HIS A 1 17.65 -2.70 -16.81
CA HIS A 1 17.49 -3.63 -15.66
C HIS A 1 18.65 -3.54 -14.67
N LYS A 2 19.88 -3.99 -14.99
CA LYS A 2 21.02 -4.04 -14.05
C LYS A 2 21.36 -2.72 -13.33
N LYS A 3 21.31 -1.58 -14.04
CA LYS A 3 21.55 -0.24 -13.47
C LYS A 3 20.55 0.14 -12.39
N PHE A 4 19.26 -0.15 -12.60
CA PHE A 4 18.20 0.15 -11.64
C PHE A 4 18.30 -0.74 -10.40
N VAL A 5 18.60 -2.03 -10.59
CA VAL A 5 18.84 -2.96 -9.49
C VAL A 5 20.01 -2.49 -8.63
N ALA A 6 21.12 -2.05 -9.25
CA ALA A 6 22.26 -1.51 -8.51
C ALA A 6 21.89 -0.26 -7.72
N ILE A 7 21.14 0.69 -8.30
CA ILE A 7 20.71 1.91 -7.60
C ILE A 7 19.83 1.57 -6.38
N VAL A 8 18.84 0.69 -6.56
CA VAL A 8 17.93 0.28 -5.46
C VAL A 8 18.70 -0.43 -4.35
N LEU A 9 19.64 -1.32 -4.71
CA LEU A 9 20.45 -2.04 -3.74
C LEU A 9 21.34 -1.08 -2.92
N THR A 10 22.03 -0.16 -3.60
CA THR A 10 22.89 0.81 -2.91
C THR A 10 22.07 1.71 -2.00
N ALA A 11 20.90 2.19 -2.45
CA ALA A 11 20.02 3.00 -1.62
C ALA A 11 19.54 2.25 -0.37
N ASN A 12 19.15 0.98 -0.51
CA ASN A 12 18.70 0.17 0.61
C ASN A 12 19.82 -0.06 1.64
N ILE A 13 21.04 -0.37 1.17
CA ILE A 13 22.21 -0.52 2.05
C ILE A 13 22.52 0.79 2.77
N SER A 14 22.49 1.95 2.08
CA SER A 14 22.78 3.25 2.70
C SER A 14 21.76 3.61 3.78
N VAL A 15 20.46 3.45 3.49
CA VAL A 15 19.40 3.76 4.45
C VAL A 15 19.44 2.78 5.63
N GLY A 16 19.58 1.47 5.35
CA GLY A 16 19.70 0.45 6.40
C GLY A 16 20.94 0.62 7.27
N PHE A 17 22.05 1.08 6.69
CA PHE A 17 23.27 1.40 7.43
C PHE A 17 23.06 2.57 8.41
N MET A 18 22.36 3.64 7.98
CA MET A 18 22.01 4.75 8.87
C MET A 18 21.13 4.28 10.05
N SER A 19 20.19 3.37 9.81
CA SER A 19 19.32 2.81 10.86
C SER A 19 20.08 1.89 11.82
N ALA A 20 21.11 1.19 11.34
CA ALA A 20 21.97 0.36 12.21
C ALA A 20 22.86 1.20 13.15
N LEU A 21 23.17 2.44 12.79
CA LEU A 21 24.01 3.33 13.60
C LEU A 21 23.25 3.99 14.75
N ASN A 22 21.91 4.11 14.67
CA ASN A 22 21.11 4.76 15.71
C ASN A 22 19.74 4.09 15.84
N LEU A 23 19.51 3.45 16.99
CA LEU A 23 18.26 2.76 17.30
C LEU A 23 17.03 3.68 17.28
N ASN A 24 17.19 4.96 17.63
CA ASN A 24 16.08 5.92 17.60
C ASN A 24 15.66 6.23 16.15
N ILE A 25 16.61 6.21 15.20
CA ILE A 25 16.30 6.37 13.77
C ILE A 25 15.55 5.15 13.25
N LEU A 26 15.97 3.95 13.67
CA LEU A 26 15.28 2.72 13.33
C LEU A 26 13.85 2.70 13.90
N ALA A 27 13.67 3.07 15.17
CA ALA A 27 12.37 3.13 15.83
C ALA A 27 11.42 4.14 15.15
N ASN A 28 11.91 5.33 14.80
CA ASN A 28 11.11 6.31 14.07
C ASN A 28 10.72 5.81 12.68
N GLN A 29 11.65 5.22 11.91
CA GLN A 29 11.34 4.67 10.58
C GLN A 29 10.29 3.57 10.67
N ASP A 30 10.45 2.62 11.58
CA ASP A 30 9.48 1.53 11.76
C ASP A 30 8.09 2.08 12.13
N ASN A 31 8.02 3.06 13.02
CA ASN A 31 6.77 3.67 13.45
C ASN A 31 6.05 4.42 12.32
N VAL A 32 6.77 5.30 11.60
CA VAL A 32 6.21 6.12 10.52
C VAL A 32 5.73 5.26 9.35
N TRP A 33 6.56 4.30 8.92
CA TRP A 33 6.26 3.47 7.76
C TRP A 33 5.38 2.27 8.09
N GLY A 34 5.38 1.77 9.33
CA GLY A 34 4.46 0.76 9.81
C GLY A 34 3.00 1.23 9.72
N ILE A 35 2.72 2.49 10.08
CA ILE A 35 1.38 3.07 9.91
C ILE A 35 1.02 3.22 8.44
N ALA A 36 1.97 3.61 7.59
CA ALA A 36 1.74 3.70 6.14
C ALA A 36 1.33 2.34 5.55
N LEU A 37 1.98 1.25 5.98
CA LEU A 37 1.63 -0.11 5.59
C LEU A 37 0.23 -0.50 6.06
N LEU A 38 -0.15 -0.13 7.29
CA LEU A 38 -1.46 -0.42 7.85
C LEU A 38 -2.57 0.33 7.09
N ILE A 39 -2.37 1.64 6.81
CA ILE A 39 -3.29 2.42 5.97
C ILE A 39 -3.40 1.82 4.56
N SER A 40 -2.29 1.41 3.96
CA SER A 40 -2.28 0.72 2.65
C SER A 40 -3.11 -0.57 2.67
N GLY A 41 -3.00 -1.36 3.73
CA GLY A 41 -3.80 -2.58 3.91
C GLY A 41 -5.30 -2.31 3.99
N ILE A 42 -5.72 -1.28 4.73
CA ILE A 42 -7.13 -0.86 4.80
C ILE A 42 -7.62 -0.38 3.43
N LEU A 43 -6.84 0.45 2.73
CA LEU A 43 -7.20 0.93 1.39
C LEU A 43 -7.35 -0.22 0.40
N MET A 44 -6.47 -1.22 0.47
CA MET A 44 -6.58 -2.44 -0.33
C MET A 44 -7.87 -3.21 0.00
N ALA A 45 -8.21 -3.38 1.28
CA ALA A 45 -9.47 -4.01 1.67
C ALA A 45 -10.69 -3.23 1.15
N CYS A 46 -10.69 -1.90 1.29
CA CYS A 46 -11.75 -1.03 0.76
C CYS A 46 -11.90 -1.16 -0.76
N LEU A 47 -10.80 -1.29 -1.51
CA LEU A 47 -10.83 -1.52 -2.95
C LEU A 47 -11.51 -2.85 -3.30
N VAL A 48 -11.17 -3.93 -2.58
CA VAL A 48 -11.79 -5.25 -2.76
C VAL A 48 -13.30 -5.20 -2.45
N ILE A 49 -13.69 -4.47 -1.40
CA ILE A 49 -15.10 -4.26 -1.04
C ILE A 49 -15.84 -3.51 -2.16
N ARG A 50 -15.24 -2.43 -2.69
CA ARG A 50 -15.83 -1.61 -3.76
C ARG A 50 -16.00 -2.37 -5.08
N TYR A 51 -15.09 -3.29 -5.38
CA TYR A 51 -15.14 -4.16 -6.56
C TYR A 51 -16.19 -5.28 -6.42
N GLY A 52 -16.58 -5.61 -5.18
CA GLY A 52 -17.47 -6.71 -4.87
C GLY A 52 -16.66 -7.95 -4.48
N PRO A 53 -16.59 -8.31 -3.19
CA PRO A 53 -15.65 -9.32 -2.69
C PRO A 53 -15.97 -10.74 -3.19
N MET A 54 -17.23 -11.00 -3.55
CA MET A 54 -17.65 -12.24 -4.22
C MET A 54 -17.23 -12.31 -5.70
N LYS A 55 -17.27 -11.18 -6.41
CA LYS A 55 -16.78 -11.07 -7.80
C LYS A 55 -15.25 -11.13 -7.83
N TYR A 56 -14.59 -10.47 -6.88
CA TYR A 56 -13.14 -10.54 -6.68
C TYR A 56 -12.67 -11.98 -6.50
N ARG A 57 -13.25 -12.70 -5.55
CA ARG A 57 -12.89 -14.10 -5.30
C ARG A 57 -13.10 -15.00 -6.51
N ARG A 58 -14.24 -14.88 -7.20
CA ARG A 58 -14.55 -15.73 -8.35
C ARG A 58 -13.67 -15.41 -9.56
N CYS A 59 -13.66 -14.15 -9.99
CA CYS A 59 -13.03 -13.76 -11.25
C CYS A 59 -11.52 -13.54 -11.13
N ILE A 60 -10.98 -13.15 -9.97
CA ILE A 60 -9.55 -12.84 -9.83
C ILE A 60 -8.77 -13.99 -9.20
N VAL A 61 -9.35 -14.68 -8.21
CA VAL A 61 -8.64 -15.75 -7.49
C VAL A 61 -8.92 -17.11 -8.10
N ASN A 62 -10.20 -17.49 -8.18
CA ASN A 62 -10.56 -18.86 -8.56
C ASN A 62 -10.47 -19.13 -10.08
N GLU A 63 -10.60 -18.10 -10.91
CA GLU A 63 -10.59 -18.25 -12.37
C GLU A 63 -9.19 -18.10 -12.99
N PHE A 64 -8.28 -17.38 -12.30
CA PHE A 64 -6.85 -17.30 -12.68
C PHE A 64 -5.96 -18.31 -11.94
N GLY A 65 -6.46 -18.93 -10.87
CA GLY A 65 -5.75 -19.98 -10.14
C GLY A 65 -5.83 -21.32 -10.86
N ILE A 66 -4.94 -21.56 -11.82
CA ILE A 66 -4.78 -22.87 -12.45
C ILE A 66 -4.18 -23.81 -11.39
N ASP A 67 -4.92 -24.85 -10.99
CA ASP A 67 -4.57 -25.84 -9.94
C ASP A 67 -4.43 -25.33 -8.48
N ASP A 68 -4.99 -24.16 -8.15
CA ASP A 68 -4.88 -23.60 -6.79
C ASP A 68 -6.12 -23.83 -5.90
N TRP A 69 -5.94 -23.84 -4.58
CA TRP A 69 -7.03 -24.11 -3.62
C TRP A 69 -8.09 -23.01 -3.69
N ASN A 70 -9.33 -23.41 -3.98
CA ASN A 70 -10.47 -22.50 -4.02
C ASN A 70 -10.63 -21.76 -2.69
N LEU A 71 -10.48 -20.43 -2.71
CA LEU A 71 -10.64 -19.61 -1.52
C LEU A 71 -12.02 -19.88 -0.89
N PRO A 72 -12.19 -20.01 0.43
CA PRO A 72 -13.49 -20.26 1.04
C PRO A 72 -14.34 -18.98 1.15
N LYS A 73 -15.66 -19.11 1.31
CA LYS A 73 -16.58 -17.96 1.55
C LYS A 73 -16.21 -17.18 2.82
N LEU A 74 -15.57 -17.83 3.79
CA LEU A 74 -15.09 -17.18 5.02
C LEU A 74 -14.04 -16.09 4.75
N TRP A 75 -13.24 -16.23 3.69
CA TRP A 75 -12.28 -15.20 3.31
C TRP A 75 -12.97 -13.88 2.92
N THR A 76 -14.12 -13.96 2.24
CA THR A 76 -14.95 -12.79 1.87
C THR A 76 -15.42 -12.05 3.13
N PHE A 77 -15.79 -12.77 4.19
CA PHE A 77 -16.14 -12.16 5.47
C PHE A 77 -14.92 -11.50 6.13
N ALA A 78 -13.77 -12.20 6.14
CA ALA A 78 -12.53 -11.68 6.72
C ALA A 78 -12.06 -10.38 6.05
N ILE A 79 -12.01 -10.33 4.71
CA ILE A 79 -11.53 -9.14 4.00
C ILE A 79 -12.51 -7.96 4.08
N THR A 80 -13.80 -8.24 4.19
CA THR A 80 -14.84 -7.19 4.20
C THR A 80 -15.04 -6.58 5.58
N ILE A 81 -14.88 -7.38 6.63
CA ILE A 81 -15.23 -6.98 8.00
C ILE A 81 -14.01 -7.04 8.92
N LEU A 82 -13.35 -8.20 9.04
CA LEU A 82 -12.26 -8.37 10.00
C LEU A 82 -11.06 -7.46 9.71
N VAL A 83 -10.62 -7.40 8.45
CA VAL A 83 -9.43 -6.62 8.07
C VAL A 83 -9.64 -5.11 8.26
N PRO A 84 -10.72 -4.49 7.76
CA PRO A 84 -10.96 -3.06 8.01
C PRO A 84 -11.15 -2.75 9.50
N LEU A 85 -11.89 -3.60 10.23
CA LEU A 85 -12.15 -3.42 11.65
C LEU A 85 -10.85 -3.51 12.46
N GLN A 86 -10.02 -4.51 12.21
CA GLN A 86 -8.71 -4.65 12.85
C GLN A 86 -7.82 -3.44 12.55
N GLY A 87 -7.80 -2.97 11.30
CA GLY A 87 -7.04 -1.79 10.92
C GLY A 87 -7.48 -0.54 11.69
N VAL A 88 -8.78 -0.27 11.77
CA VAL A 88 -9.32 0.88 12.51
C VAL A 88 -9.02 0.79 14.00
N ILE A 89 -9.19 -0.39 14.61
CA ILE A 89 -8.89 -0.60 16.03
C ILE A 89 -7.41 -0.35 16.31
N LEU A 90 -6.51 -0.93 15.51
CA LEU A 90 -5.07 -0.77 15.69
C LEU A 90 -4.61 0.68 15.51
N ILE A 91 -5.11 1.38 14.49
CA ILE A 91 -4.80 2.82 14.30
C ILE A 91 -5.29 3.63 15.51
N SER A 92 -6.53 3.40 15.95
CA SER A 92 -7.13 4.16 17.05
C SER A 92 -6.38 3.92 18.35
N TRP A 93 -6.02 2.66 18.62
CA TRP A 93 -5.25 2.27 19.79
C TRP A 93 -3.84 2.87 19.75
N TRP A 94 -3.15 2.77 18.61
CA TRP A 94 -1.83 3.36 18.44
C TRP A 94 -1.85 4.88 18.64
N PHE A 95 -2.85 5.58 18.08
CA PHE A 95 -2.98 7.02 18.23
C PHE A 95 -3.22 7.41 19.69
N TYR A 96 -4.05 6.64 20.40
CA TYR A 96 -4.29 6.82 21.83
C TYR A 96 -2.99 6.62 22.64
N ASP A 97 -2.25 5.53 22.38
CA ASP A 97 -1.00 5.23 23.09
C ASP A 97 0.03 6.34 22.89
N MET A 98 0.20 6.85 21.67
CA MET A 98 1.15 7.93 21.38
C MET A 98 0.81 9.25 22.08
N VAL A 99 -0.46 9.57 22.25
CA VAL A 99 -0.89 10.80 22.93
C VAL A 99 -0.81 10.68 24.45
N VAL A 100 -1.10 9.50 25.00
CA VAL A 100 -1.12 9.27 26.46
C VAL A 100 0.27 9.02 27.01
N SER A 101 1.11 8.29 26.27
CA SER A 101 2.47 7.93 26.69
C SER A 101 3.44 9.10 26.65
N ASP A 102 3.21 10.12 25.83
CA ASP A 102 4.02 11.35 25.80
C ASP A 102 3.20 12.63 26.05
N SER A 103 3.30 13.16 27.27
CA SER A 103 2.71 14.46 27.66
C SER A 103 3.13 15.64 26.77
N HIS A 104 4.25 15.51 26.03
CA HIS A 104 4.77 16.52 25.12
C HIS A 104 4.81 16.03 23.67
N TRP A 105 3.84 15.23 23.23
CA TRP A 105 3.67 14.74 21.86
C TRP A 105 3.81 15.82 20.75
N TYR A 106 3.60 17.10 21.10
CA TYR A 106 3.72 18.27 20.22
C TYR A 106 5.16 18.81 20.06
N LYS A 107 6.12 18.34 20.86
CA LYS A 107 7.55 18.72 20.72
C LYS A 107 8.18 17.88 19.62
N LEU A 108 9.03 18.51 18.80
CA LEU A 108 9.82 17.84 17.76
C LEU A 108 10.92 16.98 18.38
N THR A 109 10.57 15.76 18.77
CA THR A 109 11.51 14.70 19.14
C THR A 109 11.44 13.58 18.11
N PHE A 110 12.49 12.77 18.00
CA PHE A 110 12.61 11.72 16.99
C PHE A 110 11.49 10.68 17.02
N GLU A 111 10.78 10.51 18.15
CA GLU A 111 9.69 9.53 18.29
C GLU A 111 8.31 10.19 18.43
N SER A 112 8.22 11.52 18.28
CA SER A 112 6.97 12.24 18.45
C SER A 112 6.01 12.10 17.25
N VAL A 113 4.72 12.18 17.53
CA VAL A 113 3.64 12.31 16.53
C VAL A 113 3.89 13.50 15.59
N THR A 114 4.50 14.57 16.10
CA THR A 114 4.81 15.77 15.31
C THR A 114 5.83 15.47 14.20
N THR A 115 6.88 14.70 14.50
CA THR A 115 7.88 14.27 13.50
C THR A 115 7.22 13.40 12.43
N LEU A 116 6.34 12.48 12.82
CA LEU A 116 5.55 11.68 11.88
C LEU A 116 4.74 12.56 10.92
N CYS A 117 3.99 13.54 11.43
CA CYS A 117 3.22 14.45 10.59
C CYS A 117 4.11 15.23 9.61
N VAL A 118 5.27 15.71 10.07
CA VAL A 118 6.23 16.45 9.23
C VAL A 118 6.78 15.56 8.12
N GLU A 119 7.18 14.32 8.42
CA GLU A 119 7.68 13.37 7.42
C GLU A 119 6.64 13.07 6.33
N TRP A 120 5.38 12.85 6.73
CA TRP A 120 4.28 12.63 5.80
C TRP A 120 3.98 13.85 4.93
N ILE A 121 4.03 15.07 5.49
CA ILE A 121 3.87 16.31 4.71
C ILE A 121 4.99 16.46 3.70
N ILE A 122 6.24 16.20 4.11
CA ILE A 122 7.41 16.26 3.21
C ILE A 122 7.24 15.24 2.08
N LEU A 123 6.84 14.01 2.39
CA LEU A 123 6.62 12.96 1.41
C LEU A 123 5.53 13.32 0.40
N LEU A 124 4.35 13.72 0.88
CA LEU A 124 3.23 14.08 0.03
C LEU A 124 3.56 15.27 -0.85
N THR A 125 4.22 16.29 -0.27
CA THR A 125 4.71 17.45 -1.03
C THR A 125 5.68 17.01 -2.12
N THR A 126 6.65 16.15 -1.80
CA THR A 126 7.62 15.63 -2.77
C THR A 126 6.94 14.86 -3.90
N LEU A 127 5.98 13.98 -3.59
CA LEU A 127 5.20 13.25 -4.59
C LEU A 127 4.39 14.18 -5.50
N ILE A 128 3.71 15.18 -4.93
CA ILE A 128 2.94 16.17 -5.69
C ILE A 128 3.87 16.96 -6.60
N VAL A 129 5.02 17.43 -6.10
CA VAL A 129 6.01 18.17 -6.89
C VAL A 129 6.52 17.34 -8.06
N ILE A 130 6.91 16.07 -7.82
CA ILE A 130 7.35 15.16 -8.89
C ILE A 130 6.24 14.95 -9.91
N ASN A 131 5.00 14.74 -9.46
CA ASN A 131 3.85 14.55 -10.35
C ASN A 131 3.57 15.79 -11.21
N VAL A 132 3.57 16.99 -10.60
CA VAL A 132 3.39 18.26 -11.31
C VAL A 132 4.52 18.49 -12.31
N VAL A 133 5.78 18.20 -11.94
CA VAL A 133 6.93 18.30 -12.85
C VAL A 133 6.81 17.32 -14.00
N ALA A 134 6.41 16.07 -13.74
CA ALA A 134 6.21 15.05 -14.78
C ALA A 134 5.14 15.47 -15.79
N ILE A 135 4.01 16.01 -15.32
CA ILE A 135 2.93 16.54 -16.16
C ILE A 135 3.43 17.73 -16.99
N ARG A 136 4.13 18.70 -16.35
CA ARG A 136 4.66 19.89 -17.03
C ARG A 136 5.71 19.54 -18.09
N ARG A 137 6.55 18.54 -17.84
CA ARG A 137 7.57 18.07 -18.78
C ARG A 137 7.04 17.10 -19.84
N LYS A 138 5.73 16.78 -19.83
CA LYS A 138 5.11 15.75 -20.68
C LYS A 138 5.92 14.45 -20.68
N TRP A 139 6.39 14.04 -19.50
CA TRP A 139 7.09 12.78 -19.34
C TRP A 139 6.14 11.63 -19.65
N SER A 140 6.12 11.16 -20.91
CA SER A 140 5.42 9.92 -21.29
C SER A 140 6.26 8.72 -20.84
N ILE A 141 6.45 8.59 -19.52
CA ILE A 141 7.12 7.42 -18.93
C ILE A 141 6.25 6.18 -19.11
N PHE A 142 4.93 6.37 -19.16
CA PHE A 142 3.99 5.32 -19.48
C PHE A 142 3.77 5.30 -20.99
N PRO A 143 4.21 4.24 -21.71
CA PRO A 143 3.67 4.00 -23.04
C PRO A 143 2.15 3.90 -22.87
N VAL A 144 1.38 4.62 -23.70
CA VAL A 144 -0.07 4.43 -23.78
C VAL A 144 -0.30 2.93 -23.86
N ALA A 145 -0.94 2.36 -22.84
CA ALA A 145 -1.23 0.95 -22.83
C ALA A 145 -2.00 0.66 -24.11
N LYS A 146 -1.40 -0.10 -25.05
CA LYS A 146 -2.17 -0.69 -26.14
C LYS A 146 -3.36 -1.37 -25.48
N THR A 147 -4.55 -1.10 -25.99
CA THR A 147 -5.84 -1.61 -25.54
C THR A 147 -5.90 -3.14 -25.69
N TYR A 148 -5.08 -3.85 -24.94
CA TYR A 148 -5.07 -5.31 -24.75
C TYR A 148 -5.29 -5.61 -23.26
N GLY A 149 -6.06 -4.76 -22.58
CA GLY A 149 -6.57 -5.03 -21.26
C GLY A 149 -7.93 -5.71 -21.40
N ASN A 150 -8.02 -6.97 -21.00
CA ASN A 150 -9.29 -7.64 -20.82
C ASN A 150 -10.21 -6.78 -19.94
N ASN A 151 -11.36 -6.38 -20.46
CA ASN A 151 -12.33 -5.56 -19.76
C ASN A 151 -13.07 -6.45 -18.74
N PRO A 152 -12.92 -6.24 -17.41
CA PRO A 152 -13.55 -7.10 -16.39
C PRO A 152 -15.09 -7.00 -16.33
N TYR A 153 -15.69 -6.22 -17.23
CA TYR A 153 -17.13 -6.09 -17.44
C TYR A 153 -17.63 -6.74 -18.74
N GLU A 154 -16.73 -7.14 -19.64
CA GLU A 154 -17.04 -7.96 -20.82
C GLU A 154 -16.53 -9.39 -20.57
N LEU A 155 -17.30 -10.19 -19.84
CA LEU A 155 -16.98 -11.61 -19.62
C LEU A 155 -17.49 -12.53 -20.74
N ASP A 156 -18.16 -11.98 -21.75
CA ASP A 156 -18.80 -12.77 -22.81
C ASP A 156 -17.79 -13.38 -23.81
N PHE A 157 -16.59 -12.81 -23.96
CA PHE A 157 -15.56 -13.39 -24.82
C PHE A 157 -14.94 -14.67 -24.21
N LEU A 158 -14.97 -14.85 -22.88
CA LEU A 158 -14.46 -16.08 -22.25
C LEU A 158 -15.36 -17.28 -22.56
N LYS A 159 -16.67 -17.07 -22.71
CA LYS A 159 -17.61 -18.11 -23.16
C LYS A 159 -17.25 -18.65 -24.55
N SER A 160 -16.80 -17.79 -25.47
CA SER A 160 -16.45 -18.25 -26.83
C SER A 160 -15.16 -19.07 -26.88
N PHE A 161 -14.25 -18.92 -25.91
CA PHE A 161 -13.03 -19.72 -25.85
C PHE A 161 -13.23 -21.06 -25.14
N THR A 162 -14.27 -21.21 -24.33
CA THR A 162 -14.63 -22.49 -23.69
C THR A 162 -15.52 -23.39 -24.56
N GLU A 163 -16.04 -22.89 -25.69
CA GLU A 163 -16.85 -23.66 -26.65
C GLU A 163 -16.07 -24.10 -27.91
N LEU A 164 -14.73 -23.98 -27.88
CA LEU A 164 -13.79 -24.56 -28.88
C LEU A 164 -12.95 -25.65 -28.22
#